data_AF-A0A934E3J3-F1
#
_entry.id   AF-A0A934E3J3-F1
#
_cell.length_a   1.000
_cell.length_b   1.000
_cell.length_c   1.000
_cell.angle_alpha   90.00
_cell.angle_beta   90.00
_cell.angle_gamma   90.00
#
_symmetry.space_group_name_H-M   'P 1'
#
loop_
_entity.id
_entity.type
_entity.pdbx_description
1 polymer ?
#
loop_
_entity_poly.entity_id
_entity_poly.type
_entity_poly.pdbx_seq_one_letter_code
_entity_poly.pdbx_strand_id
1 'polypeptide(L)' 'MKRETRRNIRELAYYSSLGLSVALSIFIGLAAGVYLDRYFQSSPWLTLIFLFLGIAAGYRNIGLAIRKSRNL' A
#
# COMPACT_ATOMS: atom_id res chain seq x y z
N MET A 1 -6.93 -11.00 -30.87
CA MET A 1 -7.56 -10.68 -29.55
C MET A 1 -8.31 -9.37 -29.65
N LYS A 2 -9.62 -9.37 -29.38
CA LYS A 2 -10.50 -8.19 -29.45
C LYS A 2 -9.97 -7.06 -28.56
N ARG A 3 -10.05 -5.81 -29.03
CA ARG A 3 -9.50 -4.62 -28.34
C ARG A 3 -10.02 -4.46 -26.90
N GLU A 4 -11.22 -4.95 -26.61
CA GLU A 4 -11.80 -4.95 -25.26
C GLU A 4 -11.01 -5.82 -24.26
N THR A 5 -10.58 -7.02 -24.65
CA THR A 5 -9.83 -7.91 -23.76
C THR A 5 -8.51 -7.29 -23.31
N ARG A 6 -7.82 -6.56 -24.20
CA ARG A 6 -6.58 -5.83 -23.89
C ARG A 6 -6.80 -4.70 -22.88
N ARG A 7 -7.96 -4.03 -22.95
CA ARG A 7 -8.33 -2.94 -22.02
C ARG A 7 -8.65 -3.50 -20.64
N ASN A 8 -9.45 -4.57 -20.57
CA ASN A 8 -9.79 -5.23 -19.31
C ASN A 8 -8.56 -5.80 -18.61
N ILE A 9 -7.61 -6.40 -19.35
CA ILE A 9 -6.35 -6.88 -18.78
C ILE A 9 -5.52 -5.73 -18.21
N ARG A 10 -5.49 -4.56 -18.86
CA ARG A 10 -4.79 -3.37 -18.35
C ARG A 10 -5.44 -2.83 -17.08
N GLU A 11 -6.77 -2.76 -17.04
CA GLU A 11 -7.50 -2.31 -15.85
C GLU A 11 -7.29 -3.29 -14.67
N LEU A 12 -7.38 -4.60 -14.91
CA LEU A 12 -7.07 -5.62 -13.91
C LEU A 12 -5.63 -5.52 -13.40
N ALA A 13 -4.65 -5.36 -14.31
CA ALA A 13 -3.26 -5.17 -13.92
C ALA A 13 -3.04 -3.90 -13.09
N TYR A 14 -3.78 -2.84 -13.39
CA TYR A 14 -3.75 -1.59 -12.62
C TYR A 14 -4.35 -1.75 -11.22
N TYR A 15 -5.49 -2.43 -11.07
CA TYR A 15 -6.05 -2.73 -9.76
C TYR A 15 -5.14 -3.66 -8.93
N SER A 16 -4.54 -4.67 -9.56
CA SER A 16 -3.58 -5.55 -8.89
C SER A 16 -2.32 -4.81 -8.42
N SER A 17 -1.77 -3.90 -9.24
CA SER A 17 -0.58 -3.14 -8.85
C SER A 17 -0.85 -2.14 -7.72
N LEU A 18 -2.06 -1.57 -7.67
CA LEU A 18 -2.54 -0.78 -6.54
C LEU A 18 -2.62 -1.62 -5.27
N GLY A 19 -3.27 -2.79 -5.32
CA GLY A 19 -3.37 -3.70 -4.17
C GLY A 19 -2.00 -4.16 -3.66
N LEU A 20 -1.08 -4.49 -4.56
CA LEU A 20 0.31 -4.84 -4.24
C LEU A 20 1.04 -3.70 -3.54
N SER A 21 0.88 -2.46 -4.02
CA SER A 21 1.52 -1.29 -3.40
C SER A 21 1.03 -1.05 -1.97
N VAL A 22 -0.26 -1.24 -1.72
CA VAL A 22 -0.84 -1.16 -0.37
C VAL A 22 -0.30 -2.24 0.53
N ALA A 23 -0.32 -3.50 0.06
CA ALA A 23 0.19 -4.63 0.80
C ALA A 23 1.65 -4.41 1.19
N LEU A 24 2.50 -3.97 0.26
CA LEU A 24 3.90 -3.65 0.53
C LEU A 24 4.06 -2.55 1.58
N SER A 25 3.28 -1.47 1.50
CA SER A 25 3.31 -0.38 2.48
C SER A 25 2.93 -0.85 3.88
N ILE A 26 1.90 -1.69 3.99
CA ILE A 26 1.49 -2.28 5.28
C ILE A 26 2.60 -3.19 5.81
N PHE A 27 3.15 -4.10 4.99
CA PHE A 27 4.22 -5.00 5.39
C PHE A 27 5.45 -4.24 5.92
N ILE A 28 5.86 -3.16 5.25
CA ILE A 28 6.99 -2.33 5.69
C ILE A 28 6.68 -1.65 7.01
N GLY A 29 5.49 -1.04 7.15
CA GLY A 29 5.07 -0.38 8.39
C GLY A 29 4.98 -1.35 9.57
N LEU A 30 4.46 -2.55 9.34
CA LEU A 30 4.33 -3.61 10.35
C LEU A 30 5.69 -4.17 10.75
N ALA A 31 6.58 -4.44 9.79
CA ALA A 31 7.94 -4.90 10.05
C ALA A 31 8.74 -3.86 10.87
N ALA A 32 8.68 -2.58 10.48
CA ALA A 32 9.30 -1.49 11.23
C ALA A 32 8.69 -1.34 12.63
N GLY A 33 7.35 -1.39 12.73
CA GLY A 33 6.62 -1.30 13.99
C GLY A 33 7.02 -2.42 14.96
N VAL A 34 7.03 -3.68 14.51
CA VAL A 34 7.43 -4.83 15.34
C VAL A 34 8.89 -4.75 15.77
N TYR A 35 9.78 -4.31 14.88
CA TYR A 35 11.19 -4.13 15.21
C TYR A 35 11.38 -3.09 16.32
N LEU A 36 10.67 -1.97 16.23
CA LEU A 36 10.74 -0.89 17.21
C LEU A 36 10.04 -1.25 18.53
N ASP A 37 8.92 -1.97 18.47
CA ASP A 37 8.16 -2.46 19.64
C ASP A 37 9.01 -3.41 20.49
N ARG A 38 9.79 -4.29 19.83
CA ARG A 38 10.78 -5.16 20.49
C ARG A 38 11.93 -4.38 21.13
N TYR A 39 12.36 -3.28 20.51
CA TYR A 39 13.44 -2.45 21.04
C TYR A 39 12.99 -1.65 22.27
N PHE A 40 11.77 -1.11 22.25
CA PHE A 40 11.22 -0.28 23.33
C PHE A 40 10.48 -1.06 24.43
N GLN A 41 10.35 -2.39 24.31
CA GLN A 41 9.54 -3.27 25.19
C GLN A 41 8.10 -2.77 25.45
N SER A 42 7.61 -1.83 24.62
CA SER A 42 6.34 -1.13 24.80
C SER A 42 5.23 -1.87 24.04
N SER A 43 5.06 -3.15 24.35
CA SER A 43 4.15 -3.98 23.57
C SER A 43 2.68 -3.67 23.91
N PRO A 44 1.78 -3.36 22.93
CA PRO A 44 1.94 -3.30 21.46
C PRO A 44 1.64 -1.89 20.87
N TRP A 45 2.03 -0.82 21.56
CA TRP A 45 1.57 0.54 21.23
C TRP A 45 2.25 1.11 19.98
N LEU A 46 3.55 0.88 19.83
CA LEU A 46 4.34 1.35 18.70
C LEU A 46 3.95 0.64 17.41
N THR A 47 3.67 -0.66 17.52
CA THR A 47 3.18 -1.47 16.40
C THR A 47 1.84 -0.93 15.89
N LEU A 48 0.92 -0.55 16.78
CA LEU A 48 -0.39 0.01 16.39
C LEU A 48 -0.26 1.34 15.65
N ILE A 49 0.60 2.25 16.15
CA ILE A 49 0.85 3.56 15.54
C ILE A 49 1.49 3.40 14.16
N PHE A 50 2.51 2.54 14.03
CA PHE A 50 3.18 2.28 12.76
C PHE A 50 2.29 1.55 11.76
N LEU A 51 1.39 0.68 12.23
CA LEU A 51 0.37 0.05 11.40
C LEU A 51 -0.58 1.12 10.81
N PHE A 52 -1.09 2.02 11.66
CA PHE A 52 -1.98 3.10 11.22
C PHE A 52 -1.27 4.05 10.25
N LEU A 53 0.00 4.39 10.53
CA LEU A 53 0.86 5.18 9.64
C LEU A 53 1.12 4.46 8.31
N GLY A 54 1.38 3.15 8.33
CA GLY A 54 1.59 2.33 7.14
C GLY A 54 0.35 2.25 6.24
N ILE A 55 -0.83 2.14 6.85
CA ILE A 55 -2.14 2.20 6.17
C ILE A 55 -2.37 3.59 5.58
N ALA A 56 -2.15 4.66 6.36
CA ALA A 56 -2.32 6.03 5.91
C ALA A 56 -1.35 6.40 4.77
N ALA A 57 -0.10 5.97 4.86
CA ALA A 57 0.92 6.15 3.82
C ALA A 57 0.58 5.36 2.55
N GLY A 58 0.13 4.11 2.69
CA GLY A 58 -0.32 3.29 1.57
C GLY A 58 -1.48 3.92 0.81
N TYR A 59 -2.48 4.42 1.54
CA TYR A 59 -3.61 5.16 0.97
C TYR A 59 -3.20 6.47 0.30
N ARG A 60 -2.28 7.24 0.88
CA ARG A 60 -1.74 8.45 0.23
C ARG A 60 -0.99 8.12 -1.05
N ASN A 61 -0.25 7.00 -1.09
CA ASN A 61 0.48 6.57 -2.28
C ASN A 61 -0.47 6.13 -3.40
N ILE A 62 -1.54 5.40 -3.08
CA ILE A 62 -2.64 5.12 -4.03
C ILE A 62 -3.23 6.43 -4.58
N GLY A 63 -3.54 7.39 -3.70
CA GLY A 63 -4.14 8.67 -4.11
C GLY A 63 -3.27 9.47 -5.07
N LEU A 64 -1.94 9.41 -4.90
CA LEU A 64 -0.96 10.02 -5.81
C LEU A 64 -0.82 9.24 -7.13
N ALA A 65 -0.78 7.90 -7.09
CA ALA A 65 -0.71 7.04 -8.27
C ALA A 65 -1.97 7.19 -9.15
N ILE A 66 -3.15 7.30 -8.54
CA ILE A 66 -4.42 7.56 -9.22
C ILE A 66 -4.46 9.00 -9.76
N ARG A 67 -4.01 10.00 -8.99
CA ARG A 67 -3.93 11.39 -9.48
C ARG A 67 -2.99 11.53 -10.68
N LYS A 68 -1.90 10.77 -10.73
CA LYS A 68 -0.94 10.83 -11.84
C LYS A 68 -1.46 10.15 -13.10
N SER A 69 -2.30 9.11 -12.97
CA SER A 69 -2.96 8.47 -14.12
C SER A 69 -4.09 9.32 -14.74
N ARG A 70 -4.53 10.41 -14.10
CA ARG A 70 -5.56 11.32 -14.62
C ARG A 70 -4.98 12.50 -15.43
N ASN A 71 -3.65 12.63 -15.49
CA ASN A 71 -2.96 13.69 -16.24
C ASN A 71 -2.24 13.16 -17.50
N LEU A 72 -2.60 11.97 -17.99
CA LEU A 72 -2.21 11.44 -19.32
C LEU A 72 -3.49 11.07 -20.07
#